data_AF-A0A7C9MP83-F1
#
_entry.id   AF-A0A7C9MP83-F1
#
_cell.length_a   1.000
_cell.length_b   1.000
_cell.length_c   1.000
_cell.angle_alpha   90.00
_cell.angle_beta   90.00
_cell.angle_gamma   90.00
#
_symmetry.space_group_name_H-M   'P 1'
#
loop_
_entity.id
_entity.type
_entity.pdbx_description
1 polymer ?
#
loop_
_entity_poly.entity_id
_entity_poly.type
_entity_poly.pdbx_seq_one_letter_code
_entity_poly.pdbx_strand_id
1 'polypeptide(L)'
;MIDKKTWDDAFNLAKAQVRHGNADYSDLRSVTEEIYKQMIDIKDVPDTYDVTPTSAQNKRLASSDSKFKHEVVNGKVRCAICGKLFKSISQNHLNTHENILRDDYMIKYGVNDKEMQGTIERHAKTGDDNSLTILSYVMKEYNLKRAEAKPFVIKQGFTDLVDLMAQAKEKGISALELLKEKVPVPKKKKE
;
A
#
# COMPACT_ATOMS: atom_id res chain seq x y z
N MET A 1 -15.53 -9.72 -30.12
CA MET A 1 -14.88 -9.66 -28.79
C MET A 1 -14.44 -8.23 -28.58
N ILE A 2 -14.93 -7.51 -27.56
CA ILE A 2 -14.59 -6.09 -27.35
C ILE A 2 -13.08 -5.97 -27.16
N ASP A 3 -12.44 -5.06 -27.90
CA ASP A 3 -10.99 -4.88 -27.82
C ASP A 3 -10.60 -4.45 -26.40
N LYS A 4 -9.59 -5.12 -25.84
CA LYS A 4 -9.22 -4.95 -24.43
C LYS A 4 -8.81 -3.51 -24.12
N LYS A 5 -8.20 -2.85 -25.11
CA LYS A 5 -7.80 -1.45 -25.01
C LYS A 5 -9.03 -0.54 -24.87
N THR A 6 -10.05 -0.75 -25.68
CA THR A 6 -11.31 0.02 -25.62
C THR A 6 -12.04 -0.18 -24.29
N TRP A 7 -11.97 -1.38 -23.71
CA TRP A 7 -12.54 -1.64 -22.39
C TRP A 7 -11.78 -0.90 -21.27
N ASP A 8 -10.45 -0.93 -21.32
CA ASP A 8 -9.59 -0.24 -20.35
C ASP A 8 -9.75 1.29 -20.46
N ASP A 9 -9.90 1.83 -21.67
CA ASP A 9 -10.12 3.25 -21.93
C ASP A 9 -11.49 3.71 -21.39
N ALA A 10 -12.55 2.93 -21.63
CA ALA A 10 -13.89 3.19 -21.07
C ALA A 10 -13.89 3.14 -19.53
N PHE A 11 -13.17 2.19 -18.93
CA PHE A 11 -13.04 2.06 -17.48
C PHE A 11 -12.29 3.25 -16.86
N ASN A 12 -11.20 3.69 -17.51
CA ASN A 12 -10.43 4.85 -17.06
C ASN A 12 -11.23 6.15 -17.17
N LEU A 13 -12.03 6.32 -18.23
CA LEU A 13 -12.92 7.46 -18.37
C LEU A 13 -13.99 7.50 -17.27
N ALA A 14 -14.64 6.37 -17.00
CA ALA A 14 -15.62 6.27 -15.91
C ALA A 14 -14.98 6.58 -14.54
N LYS A 15 -13.76 6.11 -14.31
CA LYS A 15 -12.98 6.39 -13.10
C LYS A 15 -12.59 7.87 -12.98
N ALA A 16 -12.27 8.53 -14.09
CA ALA A 16 -11.98 9.97 -14.13
C ALA A 16 -13.23 10.80 -13.83
N GLN A 17 -14.38 10.41 -14.39
CA GLN A 17 -15.67 11.06 -14.14
C GLN A 17 -16.10 10.98 -12.66
N VAL A 18 -15.91 9.82 -12.03
CA VAL A 18 -16.20 9.61 -10.59
C VAL A 18 -15.28 10.41 -9.68
N ARG A 19 -14.02 10.59 -10.07
CA ARG A 19 -13.00 11.24 -9.21
C ARG A 19 -12.93 12.75 -9.37
N HIS A 20 -13.23 13.26 -10.55
CA HIS A 20 -12.91 14.65 -10.90
C HIS A 20 -14.07 15.41 -11.54
N GLY A 21 -15.19 14.76 -11.90
CA GLY A 21 -16.41 15.41 -12.40
C GLY A 21 -16.28 16.20 -13.72
N ASN A 22 -15.09 16.20 -14.34
CA ASN A 22 -14.74 17.07 -15.47
C ASN A 22 -14.19 16.25 -16.66
N ALA A 23 -14.87 15.18 -17.09
CA ALA A 23 -14.58 14.65 -18.43
C ALA A 23 -15.06 15.66 -19.48
N ASP A 24 -14.18 16.05 -20.40
CA ASP A 24 -14.56 16.95 -21.50
C ASP A 24 -15.53 16.22 -22.45
N TYR A 25 -16.46 16.95 -23.03
CA TYR A 25 -17.49 16.40 -23.91
C TYR A 25 -16.88 15.71 -25.14
N SER A 26 -15.71 16.16 -25.59
CA SER A 26 -14.96 15.52 -26.67
C SER A 26 -14.53 14.09 -26.34
N ASP A 27 -14.13 13.84 -25.09
CA ASP A 27 -13.59 12.54 -24.64
C ASP A 27 -14.73 11.53 -24.46
N LEU A 28 -15.89 11.99 -23.98
CA LEU A 28 -17.10 11.17 -23.92
C LEU A 28 -17.59 10.80 -25.32
N ARG A 29 -17.54 11.75 -26.26
CA ARG A 29 -18.01 11.53 -27.64
C ARG A 29 -17.13 10.54 -28.39
N SER A 30 -15.80 10.67 -28.30
CA SER A 30 -14.86 9.78 -29.03
C SER A 30 -15.01 8.32 -28.59
N VAL A 31 -15.05 8.07 -27.28
CA VAL A 31 -15.20 6.72 -26.71
C VAL A 31 -16.56 6.13 -27.08
N THR A 32 -17.62 6.94 -27.04
CA THR A 32 -18.97 6.46 -27.40
C THR A 32 -19.07 6.12 -28.90
N GLU A 33 -18.44 6.90 -29.78
CA GLU A 33 -18.40 6.63 -31.22
C GLU A 33 -17.58 5.36 -31.53
N GLU A 34 -16.49 5.10 -30.81
CA GLU A 34 -15.69 3.87 -30.97
C GLU A 34 -16.44 2.62 -30.52
N ILE A 35 -17.12 2.67 -29.36
CA ILE A 35 -17.97 1.57 -28.87
C ILE A 35 -19.08 1.28 -29.89
N TYR A 36 -19.72 2.31 -30.42
CA TYR A 36 -20.79 2.15 -31.40
C TYR A 36 -20.30 1.49 -32.69
N LYS A 37 -19.12 1.88 -33.21
CA LYS A 37 -18.51 1.24 -34.39
C LYS A 37 -18.19 -0.23 -34.14
N GLN A 38 -17.61 -0.56 -32.98
CA GLN A 38 -17.33 -1.96 -32.62
C GLN A 38 -18.62 -2.80 -32.51
N MET A 39 -19.73 -2.22 -32.07
CA MET A 39 -21.02 -2.91 -32.02
C MET A 39 -21.60 -3.15 -33.42
N ILE A 40 -21.41 -2.23 -34.37
CA ILE A 40 -21.78 -2.45 -35.78
C ILE A 40 -20.94 -3.58 -36.38
N ASP A 41 -19.61 -3.57 -36.18
CA ASP A 41 -18.73 -4.61 -36.69
C ASP A 41 -19.09 -6.00 -36.14
N ILE A 42 -19.53 -6.09 -34.89
CA ILE A 42 -20.01 -7.35 -34.30
C ILE A 42 -21.35 -7.80 -34.90
N LYS A 43 -22.22 -6.86 -35.27
CA LYS A 43 -23.53 -7.15 -35.87
C LYS A 43 -23.42 -7.62 -37.33
N ASP A 44 -22.39 -7.18 -38.04
CA ASP A 44 -22.20 -7.46 -39.47
C ASP A 44 -21.34 -8.72 -39.75
N VAL A 45 -20.88 -9.43 -38.70
CA VAL A 45 -20.18 -10.72 -38.84
C VAL A 45 -21.19 -11.86 -39.00
N PRO A 46 -21.07 -12.75 -40.01
CA PRO A 46 -22.01 -13.87 -40.17
C PRO A 46 -21.85 -14.89 -39.03
N ASP A 47 -22.99 -15.38 -38.53
CA ASP A 47 -23.08 -16.45 -37.51
C ASP A 47 -22.44 -17.76 -38.00
N THR A 48 -21.13 -17.92 -37.84
CA THR A 48 -20.47 -19.23 -37.88
C THR A 48 -19.42 -19.32 -36.79
N TYR A 49 -19.81 -19.86 -35.63
CA TYR A 49 -18.88 -20.33 -34.60
C TYR A 49 -18.88 -21.86 -34.56
N ASP A 50 -17.83 -22.43 -35.12
CA ASP A 50 -17.39 -23.79 -34.83
C ASP A 50 -16.71 -23.77 -33.45
N VAL A 51 -17.38 -24.31 -32.43
CA VAL A 51 -16.89 -24.33 -31.06
C VAL A 51 -15.81 -25.41 -30.95
N THR A 52 -14.56 -25.02 -31.25
CA THR A 52 -13.40 -25.74 -30.72
C THR A 52 -13.08 -25.18 -29.34
N PRO A 53 -12.99 -26.02 -28.28
CA PRO A 53 -12.62 -25.55 -26.96
C PRO A 53 -11.11 -25.26 -26.97
N THR A 54 -10.73 -24.03 -27.29
CA THR A 54 -9.34 -23.60 -27.16
C THR A 54 -9.02 -23.47 -25.68
N SER A 55 -8.44 -24.55 -25.15
CA SER A 55 -7.77 -24.61 -23.86
C SER A 55 -6.97 -23.33 -23.59
N ALA A 56 -7.31 -22.66 -22.48
CA ALA A 56 -6.41 -21.90 -21.61
C ALA A 56 -5.04 -21.50 -22.21
N GLN A 57 -5.02 -20.49 -23.08
CA GLN A 57 -3.78 -19.80 -23.44
C GLN A 57 -4.00 -18.29 -23.43
N ASN A 58 -3.80 -17.72 -22.24
CA ASN A 58 -3.16 -16.41 -22.09
C ASN A 58 -2.50 -16.30 -20.70
N LYS A 59 -1.79 -17.35 -20.29
CA LYS A 59 -0.59 -17.18 -19.46
C LYS A 59 0.50 -16.81 -20.44
N ARG A 60 0.84 -15.52 -20.53
CA ARG A 60 2.10 -15.14 -21.18
C ARG A 60 3.22 -15.83 -20.42
N LEU A 61 3.86 -16.80 -21.06
CA LEU A 61 5.09 -17.39 -20.56
C LEU A 61 6.11 -16.26 -20.47
N ALA A 62 6.64 -16.04 -19.26
CA ALA A 62 7.90 -15.35 -19.09
C ALA A 62 8.99 -16.24 -19.71
N SER A 63 9.54 -15.81 -20.83
CA SER A 63 10.86 -16.22 -21.25
C SER A 63 11.87 -15.42 -20.42
N SER A 64 12.36 -15.96 -19.31
CA SER A 64 13.67 -15.61 -18.74
C SER A 64 14.04 -16.56 -17.61
N ASP A 65 15.18 -17.26 -17.75
CA ASP A 65 16.16 -17.90 -16.83
C ASP A 65 15.99 -17.95 -15.30
N SER A 66 14.80 -17.65 -14.78
CA SER A 66 14.47 -17.56 -13.37
C SER A 66 13.89 -18.89 -12.90
N LYS A 67 14.61 -19.59 -12.01
CA LYS A 67 14.14 -20.86 -11.42
C LYS A 67 12.91 -20.71 -10.52
N PHE A 68 12.59 -19.49 -10.07
CA PHE A 68 11.51 -19.25 -9.12
C PHE A 68 10.34 -18.50 -9.77
N LYS A 69 9.13 -18.84 -9.32
CA LYS A 69 7.90 -18.14 -9.67
C LYS A 69 7.58 -17.12 -8.57
N HIS A 70 6.99 -16.00 -8.97
CA HIS A 70 6.39 -15.07 -8.02
C HIS A 70 5.10 -15.70 -7.48
N GLU A 71 5.02 -15.88 -6.17
CA GLU A 71 3.88 -16.50 -5.50
C GLU A 71 3.84 -16.11 -4.02
N VAL A 72 2.65 -16.17 -3.42
CA VAL A 72 2.48 -15.96 -1.98
C VAL A 72 2.61 -17.31 -1.25
N VAL A 73 3.62 -17.44 -0.40
CA VAL A 73 3.89 -18.62 0.43
C VAL A 73 3.84 -18.21 1.89
N ASN A 74 2.97 -18.84 2.68
CA ASN A 74 2.80 -18.57 4.12
C ASN A 74 2.61 -17.07 4.44
N GLY A 75 1.80 -16.39 3.62
CA GLY A 75 1.53 -14.95 3.74
C GLY A 75 2.68 -14.02 3.34
N LYS A 76 3.81 -14.55 2.84
CA LYS A 76 4.94 -13.78 2.30
C LYS A 76 5.03 -13.94 0.79
N VAL A 77 5.49 -12.92 0.09
CA VAL A 77 5.69 -12.93 -1.36
C VAL A 77 7.08 -13.46 -1.67
N ARG A 78 7.16 -14.44 -2.57
CA ARG A 78 8.42 -14.96 -3.12
C ARG A 78 8.86 -14.10 -4.30
N CYS A 79 10.09 -13.59 -4.26
CA CYS A 79 10.68 -12.92 -5.41
C CYS A 79 10.99 -13.94 -6.51
N ALA A 80 10.50 -13.71 -7.73
CA ALA A 80 10.83 -14.54 -8.88
C ALA A 80 12.34 -14.61 -9.16
N ILE A 81 13.09 -13.52 -9.03
CA ILE A 81 14.52 -13.50 -9.39
C ILE A 81 15.38 -14.34 -8.44
N CYS A 82 15.16 -14.21 -7.12
CA CYS A 82 16.06 -14.80 -6.12
C CYS A 82 15.40 -15.79 -5.15
N GLY A 83 14.10 -16.05 -5.25
CA GLY A 83 13.37 -17.01 -4.43
C GLY A 83 13.19 -16.60 -2.96
N LYS A 84 13.70 -15.45 -2.52
CA LYS A 84 13.57 -14.97 -1.13
C LYS A 84 12.13 -14.55 -0.82
N LEU A 85 11.70 -14.79 0.42
CA LEU A 85 10.37 -14.47 0.92
C LEU A 85 10.35 -13.13 1.64
N PHE A 86 9.44 -12.25 1.24
CA PHE A 86 9.29 -10.90 1.79
C PHE A 86 7.87 -10.63 2.26
N LYS A 87 7.70 -9.69 3.20
CA LYS A 87 6.37 -9.15 3.54
C LYS A 87 5.80 -8.33 2.36
N SER A 88 6.66 -7.68 1.60
CA SER A 88 6.33 -6.99 0.36
C SER A 88 7.60 -6.85 -0.47
N ILE A 89 7.53 -7.01 -1.78
CA ILE A 89 8.64 -6.72 -2.67
C ILE A 89 8.70 -5.20 -2.88
N SER A 90 9.71 -4.57 -2.28
CA SER A 90 9.94 -3.12 -2.36
C SER A 90 11.00 -2.78 -3.41
N GLN A 91 11.05 -1.51 -3.82
CA GLN A 91 12.07 -1.02 -4.75
C GLN A 91 13.50 -1.28 -4.23
N ASN A 92 13.72 -1.16 -2.91
CA ASN A 92 15.01 -1.48 -2.30
C ASN A 92 15.47 -2.91 -2.57
N HIS A 93 14.54 -3.87 -2.59
CA HIS A 93 14.88 -5.25 -2.95
C HIS A 93 15.16 -5.38 -4.45
N LEU A 94 14.33 -4.78 -5.30
CA LEU A 94 14.51 -4.84 -6.75
C LEU A 94 15.82 -4.19 -7.20
N ASN A 95 16.28 -3.16 -6.49
CA ASN A 95 17.58 -2.54 -6.72
C ASN A 95 18.76 -3.52 -6.56
N THR A 96 18.60 -4.57 -5.74
CA THR A 96 19.63 -5.61 -5.59
C THR A 96 19.76 -6.53 -6.80
N HIS A 97 18.78 -6.52 -7.71
CA HIS A 97 18.76 -7.29 -8.94
C HIS A 97 18.89 -6.35 -10.13
N GLU A 98 20.05 -5.71 -10.28
CA GLU A 98 20.36 -4.87 -11.45
C GLU A 98 19.48 -3.62 -11.60
N ASN A 99 19.05 -3.01 -10.48
CA ASN A 99 18.24 -1.77 -10.51
C ASN A 99 16.94 -1.87 -11.32
N ILE A 100 16.30 -3.05 -11.28
CA ILE A 100 14.99 -3.23 -11.92
C ILE A 100 13.96 -2.30 -11.27
N LEU A 101 13.21 -1.57 -12.10
CA LEU A 101 12.07 -0.79 -11.66
C LEU A 101 10.91 -1.70 -11.29
N ARG A 102 10.12 -1.28 -10.29
CA ARG A 102 8.93 -2.03 -9.85
C ARG A 102 7.97 -2.33 -10.99
N ASP A 103 7.71 -1.37 -11.86
CA ASP A 103 6.78 -1.54 -12.98
C ASP A 103 7.31 -2.56 -14.00
N ASP A 104 8.61 -2.51 -14.31
CA ASP A 104 9.26 -3.47 -15.20
C ASP A 104 9.22 -4.89 -14.62
N TYR A 105 9.42 -5.03 -13.30
CA TYR A 105 9.26 -6.31 -12.60
C TYR A 105 7.83 -6.83 -12.72
N MET A 106 6.83 -5.95 -12.52
CA MET A 106 5.42 -6.30 -12.61
C MET A 106 5.02 -6.75 -14.01
N ILE A 107 5.48 -6.05 -15.05
CA ILE A 107 5.26 -6.41 -16.45
C ILE A 107 5.96 -7.73 -16.77
N LYS A 108 7.21 -7.90 -16.34
CA LYS A 108 8.04 -9.10 -16.64
C LYS A 108 7.47 -10.38 -16.01
N TYR A 109 6.95 -10.29 -14.79
CA TYR A 109 6.41 -11.44 -14.07
C TYR A 109 4.88 -11.52 -14.09
N GLY A 110 4.20 -10.57 -14.73
CA GLY A 110 2.74 -10.54 -14.87
C GLY A 110 2.01 -10.39 -13.52
N VAL A 111 2.59 -9.62 -12.60
CA VAL A 111 2.08 -9.47 -11.23
C VAL A 111 1.53 -8.06 -11.00
N ASN A 112 0.45 -7.98 -10.21
CA ASN A 112 -0.16 -6.72 -9.84
C ASN A 112 0.37 -6.17 -8.51
N ASP A 113 0.02 -4.93 -8.20
CA ASP A 113 0.55 -4.23 -7.03
C ASP A 113 0.11 -4.85 -5.69
N LYS A 114 -1.00 -5.60 -5.69
CA LYS A 114 -1.50 -6.34 -4.52
C LYS A 114 -0.71 -7.64 -4.32
N GLU A 115 -0.36 -8.34 -5.40
CA GLU A 115 0.43 -9.56 -5.39
C GLU A 115 1.88 -9.31 -4.95
N MET A 116 2.37 -8.09 -5.16
CA MET A 116 3.66 -7.62 -4.61
C MET A 116 3.66 -7.51 -3.08
N GLN A 117 2.51 -7.67 -2.42
CA GLN A 117 2.37 -7.62 -0.96
C GLN A 117 1.86 -8.95 -0.41
N GLY A 118 2.46 -9.37 0.70
CA GLY A 118 2.04 -10.57 1.41
C GLY A 118 0.75 -10.33 2.18
N THR A 119 0.01 -11.40 2.45
CA THR A 119 -1.26 -11.36 3.20
C THR A 119 -1.07 -11.37 4.73
N ILE A 120 0.15 -11.13 5.23
CA ILE A 120 0.40 -11.04 6.68
C ILE A 120 -0.38 -9.85 7.26
N GLU A 121 -1.27 -10.15 8.21
CA GLU A 121 -1.98 -9.15 8.99
C GLU A 121 -1.00 -8.22 9.70
N ARG A 122 -1.20 -6.92 9.51
CA ARG A 122 -0.41 -5.88 10.18
C ARG A 122 -1.14 -5.49 11.45
N HIS A 123 -0.69 -5.99 12.61
CA HIS A 123 -1.12 -5.42 13.89
C HIS A 123 -0.43 -4.07 14.09
N ALA A 124 -1.11 -2.99 13.72
CA ALA A 124 -0.69 -1.64 14.09
C ALA A 124 -0.97 -1.44 15.59
N LYS A 125 0.05 -1.07 16.36
CA LYS A 125 -0.17 -0.64 17.76
C LYS A 125 -0.94 0.69 17.74
N THR A 126 -2.04 0.77 18.47
CA THR A 126 -2.91 1.96 18.56
C THR A 126 -3.00 2.46 20.00
N GLY A 127 -3.39 3.73 20.18
CA GLY A 127 -3.53 4.34 21.51
C GLY A 127 -2.23 4.32 22.32
N ASP A 128 -2.33 3.90 23.58
CA ASP A 128 -1.24 3.92 24.56
C ASP A 128 -0.17 2.84 24.32
N ASP A 129 -0.43 1.86 23.44
CA ASP A 129 0.57 0.88 23.02
C ASP A 129 1.50 1.43 21.91
N ASN A 130 1.24 2.64 21.39
CA ASN A 130 2.04 3.28 20.35
C ASN A 130 2.91 4.41 20.92
N SER A 131 4.24 4.23 20.85
CA SER A 131 5.22 5.22 21.32
C SER A 131 5.13 6.58 20.62
N LEU A 132 4.66 6.63 19.37
CA LEU A 132 4.46 7.89 18.65
C LEU A 132 3.23 8.64 19.17
N THR A 133 2.19 7.92 19.57
CA THR A 133 1.00 8.49 20.20
C THR A 133 1.37 9.07 21.56
N ILE A 134 2.10 8.30 22.39
CA ILE A 134 2.59 8.79 23.69
C ILE A 134 3.51 10.01 23.52
N LEU A 135 4.44 9.99 22.55
CA LEU A 135 5.27 11.15 22.23
C LEU A 135 4.43 12.39 21.91
N SER A 136 3.38 12.23 21.11
CA SER A 136 2.49 13.34 20.75
C SER A 136 1.75 13.92 21.96
N TYR A 137 1.36 13.06 22.91
CA TYR A 137 0.72 13.51 24.14
C TYR A 137 1.70 14.26 25.04
N VAL A 138 2.93 13.77 25.20
CA VAL A 138 3.98 14.46 25.97
C VAL A 138 4.29 15.83 25.37
N MET A 139 4.40 15.91 24.04
CA MET A 139 4.60 17.19 23.35
C MET A 139 3.49 18.19 23.65
N LYS A 140 2.22 17.74 23.59
CA LYS A 140 1.06 18.60 23.82
C LYS A 140 0.96 19.05 25.28
N GLU A 141 1.20 18.13 26.22
CA GLU A 141 1.02 18.39 27.65
C GLU A 141 2.10 19.33 28.20
N TYR A 142 3.35 19.14 27.78
CA TYR A 142 4.49 19.94 28.24
C TYR A 142 4.89 21.06 27.28
N ASN A 143 4.12 21.28 26.21
CA ASN A 143 4.37 22.26 25.16
C ASN A 143 5.79 22.18 24.58
N LEU A 144 6.23 20.95 24.28
CA LEU A 144 7.59 20.64 23.79
C LEU A 144 7.60 20.44 22.28
N LYS A 145 8.72 20.83 21.64
CA LYS A 145 8.96 20.45 20.24
C LYS A 145 9.27 18.95 20.14
N ARG A 146 9.02 18.36 18.97
CA ARG A 146 9.27 16.92 18.72
C ARG A 146 10.70 16.49 19.03
N ALA A 147 11.68 17.34 18.72
CA ALA A 147 13.09 17.09 18.98
C ALA A 147 13.44 17.07 20.49
N GLU A 148 12.65 17.77 21.31
CA GLU A 148 12.89 17.96 22.75
C GLU A 148 12.14 16.94 23.60
N ALA A 149 11.03 16.41 23.11
CA ALA A 149 10.18 15.50 23.87
C ALA A 149 10.85 14.16 24.22
N LYS A 150 11.68 13.58 23.32
CA LYS A 150 12.46 12.37 23.65
C LYS A 150 13.54 12.65 24.70
N PRO A 151 14.44 13.65 24.53
CA PRO A 151 15.39 14.05 25.57
C PRO A 151 14.71 14.40 26.90
N PHE A 152 13.53 15.00 26.88
CA PHE A 152 12.78 15.34 28.08
C PHE A 152 12.41 14.09 28.88
N VAL A 153 11.85 13.06 28.24
CA VAL A 153 11.52 11.78 28.90
C VAL A 153 12.79 11.14 29.50
N ILE A 154 13.91 11.19 28.78
CA ILE A 154 15.19 10.64 29.27
C ILE A 154 15.69 11.36 30.52
N LYS A 155 15.57 12.70 30.54
CA LYS A 155 15.92 13.51 31.72
C LYS A 155 15.11 13.16 32.96
N GLN A 156 13.94 12.55 32.83
CA GLN A 156 13.10 12.11 33.96
C GLN A 156 13.44 10.69 34.46
N GLY A 157 14.59 10.16 34.04
CA GLY A 157 15.10 8.87 34.49
C GLY A 157 14.46 7.67 33.80
N PHE A 158 13.83 7.86 32.64
CA PHE A 158 13.45 6.77 31.74
C PHE A 158 14.54 6.58 30.69
N THR A 159 14.75 5.37 30.20
CA THR A 159 15.74 5.11 29.16
C THR A 159 15.23 5.56 27.78
N ASP A 160 13.95 5.34 27.50
CA ASP A 160 13.24 5.84 26.32
C ASP A 160 11.72 5.88 26.54
N LEU A 161 10.96 6.17 25.46
CA LEU A 161 9.49 6.14 25.50
C LEU A 161 8.91 4.74 25.68
N VAL A 162 9.63 3.68 25.28
CA VAL A 162 9.17 2.30 25.40
C VAL A 162 9.25 1.86 26.87
N ASP A 163 10.33 2.23 27.55
CA ASP A 163 10.53 2.05 28.98
C ASP A 163 9.48 2.81 29.80
N LEU A 164 9.18 4.07 29.44
CA LEU A 164 8.08 4.82 30.05
C LEU A 164 6.74 4.07 29.93
N MET A 165 6.41 3.55 28.75
CA MET A 165 5.17 2.78 28.52
C MET A 165 5.17 1.46 29.29
N ALA A 166 6.31 0.76 29.35
CA ALA A 166 6.43 -0.51 30.06
C ALA A 166 6.20 -0.30 31.57
N GLN A 167 6.87 0.68 32.18
CA GLN A 167 6.70 1.00 33.59
C GLN A 167 5.28 1.51 33.91
N ALA A 168 4.65 2.24 32.99
CA ALA A 168 3.26 2.67 33.16
C ALA A 168 2.29 1.48 33.14
N LYS A 169 2.53 0.52 32.24
CA LYS A 169 1.74 -0.72 32.14
C LYS A 169 1.89 -1.61 33.37
N GLU A 170 3.09 -1.73 33.94
CA GLU A 170 3.32 -2.44 35.21
C GLU A 170 2.54 -1.82 36.37
N LYS A 171 2.40 -0.49 36.37
CA LYS A 171 1.65 0.25 37.38
C LYS A 171 0.14 0.38 37.08
N GLY A 172 -0.32 -0.09 35.92
CA GLY A 172 -1.72 0.00 35.51
C GLY A 172 -2.22 1.42 35.26
N ILE A 173 -1.33 2.37 34.97
CA ILE A 173 -1.64 3.79 34.70
C ILE A 173 -1.17 4.20 33.30
N SER A 174 -1.64 5.33 32.79
CA SER A 174 -1.18 5.81 31.48
C SER A 174 0.25 6.32 31.54
N ALA A 175 0.97 6.23 30.41
CA ALA A 175 2.35 6.72 30.30
C ALA A 175 2.48 8.23 30.62
N LEU A 176 1.43 9.00 30.36
CA LEU A 176 1.35 10.41 30.71
C LEU A 176 1.18 10.63 32.21
N GLU A 177 0.32 9.86 32.87
CA GLU A 177 0.11 9.98 34.32
C GLU A 177 1.39 9.63 35.08
N LEU A 178 2.07 8.56 34.68
CA LEU A 178 3.37 8.21 35.25
C LEU A 178 4.41 9.32 35.06
N LEU A 179 4.41 9.98 33.89
CA LEU A 179 5.28 11.12 33.64
C LEU A 179 4.90 12.34 34.47
N LYS A 180 3.60 12.59 34.70
CA LYS A 180 3.07 13.68 35.54
C LYS A 180 3.38 13.49 37.01
N GLU A 181 3.41 12.25 37.51
CA GLU A 181 3.85 11.95 38.88
C GLU A 181 5.29 12.39 39.12
N LYS A 182 6.17 12.18 38.13
CA LYS A 182 7.58 12.61 38.21
C LYS A 182 7.77 14.10 37.90
N VAL A 183 6.98 14.64 36.97
CA VAL A 183 7.04 16.05 36.58
C VAL A 183 5.63 16.64 36.51
N PRO A 184 5.19 17.30 37.59
CA PRO A 184 3.92 18.03 37.58
C PRO A 184 3.94 19.05 36.44
N VAL A 185 2.85 19.11 35.67
CA VAL A 185 2.72 20.06 34.56
C VAL A 185 2.93 21.48 35.12
N PRO A 186 3.80 22.32 34.51
CA PRO A 186 3.97 23.68 34.97
C PRO A 186 2.62 24.39 34.92
N LYS A 187 2.15 24.87 36.08
CA LYS A 187 0.92 25.65 36.18
C LYS A 187 1.05 26.82 35.21
N LYS A 188 0.25 26.85 34.14
CA LYS A 188 0.11 28.04 33.29
C LYS A 188 -0.20 29.21 34.21
N LYS A 189 0.71 30.20 34.28
CA LYS A 189 0.38 31.50 34.85
C LYS A 189 -0.79 32.02 34.02
N LYS A 190 -1.95 32.17 34.66
CA LYS A 190 -3.04 32.96 34.11
C LYS A 190 -2.54 34.41 34.15
N GLU A 191 -2.16 34.95 33.00
CA GLU A 191 -2.22 36.40 32.76
C GLU A 191 -3.65 36.77 32.42
#